data_AF-A0A8S3PU66-F1
#
_entry.id   AF-A0A8S3PU66-F1
#
_cell.length_a   1.000
_cell.length_b   1.000
_cell.length_c   1.000
_cell.angle_alpha   90.00
_cell.angle_beta   90.00
_cell.angle_gamma   90.00
#
_symmetry.space_group_name_H-M   'P 1'
#
loop_
_entity.id
_entity.type
_entity.pdbx_description
1 polymer ?
#
loop_
_entity_poly.entity_id
_entity_poly.type
_entity_poly.pdbx_seq_one_letter_code
_entity_poly.pdbx_strand_id
1 'polypeptide(L)'
;MVSKTELPTVECKNLQSAFRNPDSVDIIIKQEVDKGYLVGPFKKLPFDRYRVSPIGIVEGKYSGKKRLIVDLSSPHESQDHFNINDLIDKEQCTLSYVKIDDAINVIKEFGRLSILNKADIADAFKQLGIKRDQHHLYCIKWRNLYYYYVRLCFGSRSSPKIFDNLSVAMCWIAKNNYNIPVILHLLDDFLTVQASDTSGDRTMALITLIFNRLNIPLSKKKTVGPHTTLEYRGIILYTDKMEARLPQYKVERIIYFIGSFYVDILLKKRELLQLLGHFNFAARVIIPGRTFVTYLINLSTKVNNLNYYVTLSAECRDDLKMWYIFLKQWNCVSFFYDTFTTSAADFELYTDAASALGFGGTSRDIGFVVLGHKSYKIYLILICLWLSENCIQLQWRQYFGANIGRGNE
;
A
#
# COMPACT_ATOMS: atom_id res chain seq x y z
N MET A 1 -23.07 9.73 3.86
CA MET A 1 -23.31 10.65 5.00
C MET A 1 -24.12 9.90 6.05
N VAL A 2 -24.09 10.34 7.32
CA VAL A 2 -24.93 9.73 8.36
C VAL A 2 -26.40 9.96 8.02
N SER A 3 -27.21 8.91 7.96
CA SER A 3 -28.61 8.97 7.53
C SER A 3 -29.57 9.37 8.65
N LYS A 4 -29.24 9.04 9.91
CA LYS A 4 -30.04 9.37 11.10
C LYS A 4 -29.28 10.32 12.02
N THR A 5 -29.74 11.57 12.13
CA THR A 5 -29.05 12.65 12.86
C THR A 5 -29.59 12.85 14.28
N GLU A 6 -30.81 12.39 14.56
CA GLU A 6 -31.39 12.40 15.91
C GLU A 6 -30.94 11.17 16.71
N LEU A 7 -29.91 11.39 17.53
CA LEU A 7 -29.33 10.37 18.40
C LEU A 7 -29.23 10.93 19.83
N PRO A 8 -29.32 10.06 20.86
CA PRO A 8 -29.05 10.50 22.22
C PRO A 8 -27.59 10.92 22.37
N THR A 9 -27.34 11.76 23.38
CA THR A 9 -25.97 12.15 23.75
C THR A 9 -25.23 10.95 24.30
N VAL A 10 -24.03 10.68 23.76
CA VAL A 10 -23.16 9.60 24.24
C VAL A 10 -21.73 10.12 24.30
N GLU A 11 -21.09 9.94 25.46
CA GLU A 11 -19.67 10.23 25.65
C GLU A 11 -18.89 8.95 25.92
N CYS A 12 -17.97 8.62 25.02
CA CYS A 12 -17.07 7.50 25.19
C CYS A 12 -15.75 7.95 25.82
N LYS A 13 -15.15 7.07 26.64
CA LYS A 13 -13.84 7.33 27.27
C LYS A 13 -12.72 7.20 26.25
N ASN A 14 -11.72 8.08 26.37
CA ASN A 14 -10.53 8.04 25.51
C ASN A 14 -9.73 6.74 25.66
N LEU A 15 -8.99 6.40 24.62
CA LEU A 15 -8.14 5.22 24.60
C LEU A 15 -6.93 5.41 25.52
N GLN A 16 -6.43 4.31 26.09
CA GLN A 16 -5.25 4.34 26.97
C GLN A 16 -4.02 4.97 26.31
N SER A 17 -3.90 4.85 24.99
CA SER A 17 -2.79 5.44 24.22
C SER A 17 -2.77 6.97 24.25
N ALA A 18 -3.92 7.64 24.40
CA ALA A 18 -4.00 9.08 24.58
C ALA A 18 -3.40 9.49 25.92
N PHE A 19 -3.79 8.81 27.00
CA PHE A 19 -3.30 9.09 28.35
C PHE A 19 -1.81 8.77 28.54
N ARG A 20 -1.28 7.80 27.78
CA ARG A 20 0.16 7.50 27.77
C ARG A 20 1.00 8.52 26.98
N ASN A 21 0.37 9.35 26.14
CA ASN A 21 1.06 10.34 25.31
C ASN A 21 0.38 11.72 25.39
N PRO A 22 0.20 12.28 26.59
CA PRO A 22 -0.64 13.47 26.78
C PRO A 22 -0.12 14.69 26.02
N ASP A 23 1.19 14.91 26.02
CA ASP A 23 1.82 16.06 25.34
C ASP A 23 1.63 15.99 23.82
N SER A 24 1.69 14.78 23.25
CA SER A 24 1.44 14.59 21.83
C SER A 24 -0.01 14.91 21.47
N VAL A 25 -0.97 14.55 22.33
CA VAL A 25 -2.38 14.89 22.13
C VAL A 25 -2.60 16.39 22.23
N ASP A 26 -2.02 17.06 23.24
CA ASP A 26 -2.11 18.52 23.40
C ASP A 26 -1.60 19.26 22.16
N ILE A 27 -0.41 18.88 21.67
CA ILE A 27 0.20 19.48 20.49
C ILE A 27 -0.67 19.26 19.24
N ILE A 28 -1.14 18.04 19.01
CA ILE A 28 -1.92 17.73 17.80
C ILE A 28 -3.30 18.40 17.83
N ILE A 29 -3.98 18.41 18.99
CA ILE A 29 -5.26 19.12 19.13
C ILE A 29 -5.07 20.62 18.88
N LYS A 30 -4.05 21.23 19.48
CA LYS A 30 -3.73 22.64 19.23
C LYS A 30 -3.52 22.91 17.74
N GLN A 31 -2.75 22.07 17.05
CA GLN A 31 -2.54 22.20 15.60
C GLN A 31 -3.83 22.06 14.80
N GLU A 32 -4.73 21.15 15.15
CA GLU A 32 -6.03 21.00 14.47
C GLU A 32 -6.93 22.23 14.70
N VAL A 33 -6.86 22.85 15.89
CA VAL A 33 -7.58 24.11 16.19
C VAL A 33 -6.97 25.29 15.43
N ASP A 34 -5.65 25.45 15.47
CA ASP A 34 -4.94 26.55 14.79
C ASP A 34 -5.17 26.51 13.27
N LYS A 35 -5.30 25.31 12.68
CA LYS A 35 -5.65 25.11 11.27
C LYS A 35 -7.15 25.26 10.96
N GLY A 36 -8.00 25.43 11.97
CA GLY A 36 -9.45 25.56 11.81
C GLY A 36 -10.16 24.26 11.41
N TYR A 37 -9.55 23.09 11.64
CA TYR A 37 -10.16 21.78 11.38
C TYR A 37 -11.05 21.31 12.53
N LEU A 38 -10.69 21.75 13.73
CA LEU A 38 -11.34 21.46 14.99
C LEU A 38 -11.74 22.79 15.64
N VAL A 39 -12.95 22.86 16.22
CA VAL A 39 -13.44 24.06 16.91
C VAL A 39 -13.53 23.77 18.40
N GLY A 40 -13.02 24.69 19.20
CA GLY A 40 -12.95 24.62 20.66
C GLY A 40 -11.74 25.42 21.18
N PRO A 41 -11.35 25.25 22.45
CA PRO A 41 -12.00 24.43 23.46
C PRO A 41 -13.32 25.00 23.96
N PHE A 42 -14.26 24.13 24.32
CA PHE A 42 -15.50 24.48 25.00
C PHE A 42 -15.60 23.83 26.38
N LYS A 43 -16.16 24.54 27.36
CA LYS A 43 -16.58 23.94 28.64
C LYS A 43 -17.88 23.13 28.48
N LYS A 44 -18.76 23.58 27.59
CA LYS A 44 -20.02 22.92 27.20
C LYS A 44 -20.19 23.07 25.69
N LEU A 45 -20.51 21.99 24.99
CA LEU A 45 -20.74 22.02 23.54
C LEU A 45 -21.98 22.87 23.20
N PRO A 46 -21.97 23.57 22.06
CA PRO A 46 -23.11 24.36 21.58
C PRO A 46 -24.16 23.48 20.87
N PHE A 47 -24.42 22.28 21.38
CA PHE A 47 -25.37 21.31 20.81
C PHE A 47 -26.22 20.71 21.92
N ASP A 48 -27.51 20.53 21.65
CA ASP A 48 -28.43 19.88 22.61
C ASP A 48 -28.16 18.37 22.72
N ARG A 49 -27.86 17.75 21.58
CA ARG A 49 -27.52 16.32 21.46
C ARG A 49 -26.20 16.18 20.71
N TYR A 50 -25.28 15.35 21.19
CA TYR A 50 -23.96 15.20 20.57
C TYR A 50 -23.28 13.85 20.85
N ARG A 51 -22.28 13.50 20.04
CA ARG A 51 -21.50 12.27 20.19
C ARG A 51 -20.02 12.60 20.39
N VAL A 52 -19.48 12.18 21.53
CA VAL A 52 -18.05 12.30 21.85
C VAL A 52 -17.37 10.96 21.61
N SER A 53 -16.59 10.88 20.54
CA SER A 53 -15.80 9.70 20.21
C SER A 53 -14.46 9.69 20.96
N PRO A 54 -13.96 8.50 21.34
CA PRO A 54 -12.65 8.36 21.96
C PRO A 54 -11.55 8.86 21.03
N ILE A 55 -10.56 9.52 21.62
CA ILE A 55 -9.29 9.77 20.94
C ILE A 55 -8.20 8.83 21.44
N GLY A 56 -7.22 8.59 20.57
CA GLY A 56 -6.02 7.79 20.86
C GLY A 56 -4.82 8.29 20.09
N ILE A 57 -3.63 7.82 20.47
CA ILE A 57 -2.42 8.01 19.69
C ILE A 57 -2.02 6.68 19.06
N VAL A 58 -1.72 6.71 17.76
CA VAL A 58 -1.07 5.63 17.03
C VAL A 58 0.27 6.13 16.52
N GLU A 59 1.31 5.36 16.75
CA GLU A 59 2.65 5.65 16.24
C GLU A 59 2.91 4.85 14.97
N GLY A 60 3.39 5.54 13.93
CA GLY A 60 3.80 4.89 12.70
C GLY A 60 4.95 3.94 12.98
N LYS A 61 4.71 2.63 12.83
CA LYS A 61 5.62 1.54 13.22
C LYS A 61 7.09 1.71 12.80
N TYR A 62 7.34 2.37 11.67
CA TYR A 62 8.68 2.59 11.13
C TYR A 62 9.09 4.06 11.06
N SER A 63 8.14 4.99 11.16
CA SER A 63 8.42 6.43 11.07
C SER A 63 8.50 7.11 12.43
N GLY A 64 8.06 6.44 13.50
CA GLY A 64 7.88 7.05 14.83
C GLY A 64 6.84 8.18 14.86
N LYS A 65 6.18 8.47 13.73
CA LYS A 65 5.25 9.58 13.64
C LYS A 65 3.97 9.25 14.39
N LYS A 66 3.74 9.96 15.50
CA LYS A 66 2.50 9.89 16.27
C LYS A 66 1.38 10.59 15.53
N ARG A 67 0.21 9.95 15.50
CA ARG A 67 -1.01 10.46 14.87
C ARG A 67 -2.17 10.34 15.86
N LEU A 68 -2.96 11.39 15.95
CA LEU A 68 -4.24 11.35 16.66
C LEU A 68 -5.21 10.51 15.84
N ILE A 69 -5.83 9.53 16.48
CA ILE A 69 -6.94 8.76 15.93
C ILE A 69 -8.22 9.12 16.67
N VAL A 70 -9.32 9.14 15.94
CA VAL A 70 -10.67 9.33 16.48
C VAL A 70 -11.42 8.03 16.21
N ASP A 71 -11.85 7.35 17.26
CA ASP A 71 -12.53 6.07 17.14
C ASP A 71 -14.03 6.28 16.91
N LEU A 72 -14.38 6.48 15.64
CA LEU A 72 -15.78 6.64 15.20
C LEU A 72 -16.56 5.30 15.15
N SER A 73 -15.89 4.19 15.45
CA SER A 73 -16.53 2.88 15.62
C SER A 73 -16.81 2.57 17.10
N SER A 74 -16.48 3.48 18.02
CA SER A 74 -16.86 3.36 19.42
C SER A 74 -18.29 3.90 19.69
N PRO A 75 -19.05 3.29 20.61
CA PRO A 75 -18.71 2.07 21.35
C PRO A 75 -18.75 0.83 20.45
N HIS A 76 -17.76 -0.06 20.63
CA HIS A 76 -17.72 -1.34 19.93
C HIS A 76 -18.74 -2.29 20.56
N GLU A 77 -19.50 -3.01 19.73
CA GLU A 77 -20.39 -4.10 20.16
C GLU A 77 -21.47 -3.69 21.18
N SER A 78 -21.88 -2.42 21.22
CA SER A 78 -22.98 -1.96 22.07
C SER A 78 -24.33 -2.31 21.44
N GLN A 79 -25.19 -3.00 22.18
CA GLN A 79 -26.58 -3.25 21.79
C GLN A 79 -27.45 -1.99 21.92
N ASP A 80 -27.09 -1.08 22.81
CA ASP A 80 -27.90 0.08 23.18
C ASP A 80 -27.58 1.34 22.36
N HIS A 81 -26.36 1.41 21.80
CA HIS A 81 -25.87 2.61 21.13
C HIS A 81 -25.13 2.28 19.83
N PHE A 82 -25.72 2.68 18.70
CA PHE A 82 -25.01 2.71 17.43
C PHE A 82 -23.82 3.68 17.50
N ASN A 83 -22.67 3.24 16.97
CA ASN A 83 -21.54 4.12 16.69
C ASN A 83 -21.79 4.92 15.40
N ILE A 84 -20.95 5.92 15.13
CA ILE A 84 -21.14 6.81 13.97
C ILE A 84 -21.03 6.04 12.65
N ASN A 85 -20.12 5.08 12.58
CA ASN A 85 -19.90 4.31 11.36
C ASN A 85 -21.08 3.38 11.03
N ASP A 86 -21.78 2.83 12.02
CA ASP A 86 -22.96 1.98 11.80
C ASP A 86 -24.14 2.73 11.19
N LEU A 87 -24.16 4.05 11.34
CA LEU A 87 -25.18 4.93 10.78
C LEU A 87 -24.86 5.41 9.36
N ILE A 88 -23.76 4.89 8.78
CA ILE A 88 -23.33 5.17 7.41
C ILE A 88 -23.56 3.92 6.57
N ASP A 89 -24.36 4.08 5.53
CA ASP A 89 -24.60 3.06 4.52
C ASP A 89 -23.29 2.60 3.88
N LYS A 90 -23.03 1.29 3.97
CA LYS A 90 -21.81 0.66 3.47
C LYS A 90 -21.78 0.65 1.95
N GLU A 91 -22.92 0.44 1.30
CA GLU A 91 -22.99 0.27 -0.16
C GLU A 91 -22.63 1.58 -0.87
N GLN A 92 -23.10 2.70 -0.31
CA GLN A 92 -22.81 4.05 -0.81
C GLN A 92 -21.35 4.48 -0.64
N CYS A 93 -20.56 3.78 0.18
CA CYS A 93 -19.17 4.13 0.50
C CYS A 93 -18.15 3.19 -0.15
N THR A 94 -18.56 2.39 -1.13
CA THR A 94 -17.67 1.47 -1.84
C THR A 94 -16.73 2.21 -2.81
N LEU A 95 -15.47 1.78 -2.84
CA LEU A 95 -14.40 2.35 -3.65
C LEU A 95 -13.65 1.25 -4.40
N SER A 96 -13.34 1.51 -5.67
CA SER A 96 -12.39 0.72 -6.45
C SER A 96 -11.12 1.54 -6.60
N TYR A 97 -9.99 0.97 -6.18
CA TYR A 97 -8.72 1.67 -6.13
C TYR A 97 -7.84 1.30 -7.31
N VAL A 98 -7.21 2.32 -7.92
CA VAL A 98 -6.12 2.14 -8.89
C VAL A 98 -5.05 1.24 -8.27
N LYS A 99 -4.58 0.26 -9.04
CA LYS A 99 -3.52 -0.70 -8.71
C LYS A 99 -2.16 -0.18 -9.20
N ILE A 100 -1.10 -0.91 -8.84
CA ILE A 100 0.24 -0.60 -9.40
C ILE A 100 0.31 -1.08 -10.85
N ASP A 101 -0.35 -2.19 -11.16
CA ASP A 101 -0.44 -2.74 -12.51
C ASP A 101 -1.04 -1.72 -13.50
N ASP A 102 -2.01 -0.90 -13.07
CA ASP A 102 -2.56 0.18 -13.92
C ASP A 102 -1.49 1.20 -14.31
N ALA A 103 -0.63 1.61 -13.36
CA ALA A 103 0.48 2.51 -13.63
C ALA A 103 1.53 1.87 -14.54
N ILE A 104 1.81 0.58 -14.34
CA ILE A 104 2.73 -0.20 -15.19
C ILE A 104 2.20 -0.29 -16.62
N ASN A 105 0.91 -0.57 -16.80
CA ASN A 105 0.28 -0.66 -18.13
C ASN A 105 0.36 0.68 -18.87
N VAL A 106 0.05 1.78 -18.18
CA VAL A 106 0.20 3.13 -18.75
C VAL A 106 1.66 3.42 -19.14
N ILE A 107 2.63 3.07 -18.28
CA ILE A 107 4.06 3.24 -18.62
C ILE A 107 4.43 2.45 -19.86
N LYS A 108 3.93 1.22 -20.00
CA LYS A 108 4.14 0.39 -21.20
C LYS A 108 3.56 1.03 -22.45
N GLU A 109 2.36 1.61 -22.37
CA GLU A 109 1.72 2.30 -23.49
C GLU A 109 2.53 3.52 -23.96
N PHE A 110 3.06 4.33 -23.03
CA PHE A 110 3.92 5.46 -23.37
C PHE A 110 5.36 5.07 -23.71
N GLY A 111 5.77 3.85 -23.33
CA GLY A 111 7.07 3.29 -23.61
C GLY A 111 8.19 3.75 -22.67
N ARG A 112 9.39 3.29 -23.03
CA ARG A 112 10.63 3.54 -22.31
C ARG A 112 10.93 5.04 -22.22
N LEU A 113 11.47 5.48 -21.08
CA LEU A 113 11.76 6.88 -20.75
C LEU A 113 10.51 7.77 -20.58
N SER A 114 9.32 7.17 -20.43
CA SER A 114 8.12 7.93 -20.06
C SER A 114 8.37 8.73 -18.76
N ILE A 115 7.80 9.93 -18.73
CA ILE A 115 8.02 10.88 -17.64
C ILE A 115 6.90 10.76 -16.61
N LEU A 116 7.29 10.65 -15.34
CA LEU A 116 6.39 10.50 -14.21
C LEU A 116 6.34 11.81 -13.40
N ASN A 117 5.14 12.25 -13.06
CA ASN A 117 4.92 13.31 -12.07
C ASN A 117 3.98 12.81 -10.98
N LYS A 118 4.32 13.09 -9.73
CA LYS A 118 3.50 12.78 -8.57
C LYS A 118 3.07 14.04 -7.86
N ALA A 119 1.80 14.09 -7.48
CA ALA A 119 1.23 15.15 -6.65
C ALA A 119 0.48 14.52 -5.47
N ASP A 120 0.62 15.10 -4.28
CA ASP A 120 -0.01 14.61 -3.05
C ASP A 120 -0.75 15.75 -2.36
N ILE A 121 -2.03 15.57 -2.02
CA ILE A 121 -2.82 16.58 -1.30
C ILE A 121 -2.35 16.68 0.16
N ALA A 122 -1.99 17.88 0.59
CA ALA A 122 -1.68 18.15 1.99
C ALA A 122 -2.95 18.06 2.86
N ASP A 123 -2.82 17.54 4.08
CA ASP A 123 -3.94 17.40 5.03
C ASP A 123 -5.19 16.79 4.37
N ALA A 124 -5.00 15.62 3.73
CA ALA A 124 -6.07 14.87 3.08
C ALA A 124 -7.29 14.65 4.00
N PHE A 125 -8.47 14.51 3.40
CA PHE A 125 -9.80 14.60 4.03
C PHE A 125 -10.14 15.98 4.61
N LYS A 126 -9.21 16.64 5.31
CA LYS A 126 -9.44 17.94 5.97
C LYS A 126 -9.75 19.08 4.99
N GLN A 127 -9.45 18.87 3.71
CA GLN A 127 -9.83 19.79 2.64
C GLN A 127 -11.35 19.93 2.48
N LEU A 128 -12.12 18.91 2.85
CA LEU A 128 -13.58 18.90 2.71
C LEU A 128 -14.28 19.15 4.05
N GLY A 129 -15.36 19.94 4.01
CA GLY A 129 -16.18 20.24 5.18
C GLY A 129 -17.12 19.10 5.56
N ILE A 130 -17.37 18.96 6.86
CA ILE A 130 -18.53 18.21 7.36
C ILE A 130 -19.74 19.15 7.29
N LYS A 131 -20.90 18.62 6.90
CA LYS A 131 -22.14 19.40 6.92
C LYS A 131 -22.41 19.94 8.34
N ARG A 132 -22.85 21.21 8.43
CA ARG A 132 -23.02 21.91 9.72
C ARG A 132 -24.00 21.21 10.66
N ASP A 133 -25.06 20.65 10.11
CA ASP A 133 -26.08 19.86 10.81
C ASP A 133 -25.57 18.48 11.28
N GLN A 134 -24.31 18.13 11.00
CA GLN A 134 -23.67 16.88 11.47
C GLN A 134 -22.48 17.14 12.39
N HIS A 135 -22.11 18.40 12.65
CA HIS A 135 -20.95 18.74 13.51
C HIS A 135 -21.07 18.12 14.90
N HIS A 136 -22.29 18.04 15.44
CA HIS A 136 -22.60 17.44 16.74
C HIS A 136 -22.28 15.95 16.83
N LEU A 137 -22.10 15.27 15.70
CA LEU A 137 -21.76 13.84 15.63
C LEU A 137 -20.25 13.57 15.66
N TYR A 138 -19.41 14.59 15.48
CA TYR A 138 -17.96 14.48 15.36
C TYR A 138 -17.24 15.22 16.48
N CYS A 139 -17.70 15.03 17.72
CA CYS A 139 -17.10 15.67 18.89
C CYS A 139 -16.01 14.79 19.51
N ILE A 140 -15.04 15.44 20.15
CA ILE A 140 -14.00 14.79 20.98
C ILE A 140 -13.88 15.55 22.30
N LYS A 141 -13.31 14.87 23.31
CA LYS A 141 -13.08 15.45 24.63
C LYS A 141 -11.65 15.18 25.07
N TRP A 142 -10.96 16.23 25.51
CA TRP A 142 -9.60 16.13 26.02
C TRP A 142 -9.39 17.12 27.16
N ARG A 143 -8.78 16.65 28.27
CA ARG A 143 -8.59 17.45 29.50
C ARG A 143 -9.87 18.15 29.99
N ASN A 144 -11.00 17.44 29.97
CA ASN A 144 -12.33 17.95 30.33
C ASN A 144 -12.84 19.13 29.47
N LEU A 145 -12.19 19.39 28.33
CA LEU A 145 -12.63 20.36 27.35
C LEU A 145 -13.16 19.64 26.11
N TYR A 146 -14.20 20.22 25.52
CA TYR A 146 -14.88 19.67 24.36
C TYR A 146 -14.45 20.37 23.09
N TYR A 147 -14.45 19.61 22.01
CA TYR A 147 -14.16 20.08 20.66
C TYR A 147 -15.03 19.34 19.66
N TYR A 148 -15.20 19.89 18.46
CA TYR A 148 -15.86 19.20 17.36
C TYR A 148 -15.19 19.48 16.01
N TYR A 149 -15.18 18.47 15.15
CA TYR A 149 -14.60 18.60 13.80
C TYR A 149 -15.57 19.29 12.85
N VAL A 150 -15.04 20.21 12.05
CA VAL A 150 -15.78 20.88 10.95
C VAL A 150 -15.30 20.42 9.57
N ARG A 151 -14.24 19.62 9.53
CA ARG A 151 -13.65 19.01 8.33
C ARG A 151 -13.62 17.49 8.45
N LEU A 152 -13.68 16.77 7.33
CA LEU A 152 -13.67 15.30 7.34
C LEU A 152 -12.46 14.78 8.11
N CYS A 153 -12.67 13.71 8.88
CA CYS A 153 -11.65 13.13 9.73
C CYS A 153 -11.42 11.65 9.39
N PHE A 154 -10.20 11.19 9.64
CA PHE A 154 -9.87 9.77 9.57
C PHE A 154 -10.71 8.99 10.59
N GLY A 155 -11.12 7.77 10.22
CA GLY A 155 -11.97 6.90 11.03
C GLY A 155 -13.43 6.88 10.57
N SER A 156 -13.90 7.91 9.84
CA SER A 156 -15.26 7.93 9.29
C SER A 156 -15.35 7.07 8.04
N ARG A 157 -16.32 6.15 8.00
CA ARG A 157 -16.57 5.25 6.87
C ARG A 157 -16.84 6.00 5.56
N SER A 158 -17.49 7.16 5.64
CA SER A 158 -17.85 7.95 4.45
C SER A 158 -16.74 8.86 3.94
N SER A 159 -15.75 9.19 4.78
CA SER A 159 -14.74 10.21 4.42
C SER A 159 -13.90 9.82 3.20
N PRO A 160 -13.41 8.57 3.06
CA PRO A 160 -12.68 8.15 1.86
C PRO A 160 -13.49 8.36 0.59
N LYS A 161 -14.75 7.92 0.55
CA LYS A 161 -15.60 8.04 -0.65
C LYS A 161 -15.88 9.49 -1.04
N ILE A 162 -16.22 10.31 -0.04
CA ILE A 162 -16.50 11.73 -0.28
C ILE A 162 -15.25 12.44 -0.83
N PHE A 163 -14.07 12.11 -0.29
CA PHE A 163 -12.82 12.69 -0.77
C PHE A 163 -12.37 12.13 -2.13
N ASP A 164 -12.65 10.87 -2.41
CA ASP A 164 -12.39 10.27 -3.71
C ASP A 164 -13.14 11.00 -4.82
N ASN A 165 -14.39 11.43 -4.58
CA ASN A 165 -15.14 12.25 -5.54
C ASN A 165 -14.41 13.56 -5.91
N LEU A 166 -13.72 14.20 -4.97
CA LEU A 166 -12.87 15.36 -5.26
C LEU A 166 -11.73 14.95 -6.21
N SER A 167 -11.09 13.83 -5.93
CA SER A 167 -9.95 13.33 -6.70
C SER A 167 -10.34 12.91 -8.12
N VAL A 168 -11.51 12.28 -8.27
CA VAL A 168 -12.13 11.99 -9.58
C VAL A 168 -12.42 13.27 -10.35
N ALA A 169 -12.99 14.29 -9.70
CA ALA A 169 -13.25 15.58 -10.34
C ALA A 169 -11.95 16.27 -10.78
N MET A 170 -10.87 16.19 -9.98
CA MET A 170 -9.55 16.69 -10.35
C MET A 170 -9.01 16.01 -11.60
N CYS A 171 -9.08 14.69 -11.67
CA CYS A 171 -8.69 13.91 -12.85
C CYS A 171 -9.51 14.32 -14.09
N TRP A 172 -10.82 14.52 -13.91
CA TRP A 172 -11.70 14.96 -14.99
C TRP A 172 -11.31 16.36 -15.49
N ILE A 173 -11.04 17.32 -14.60
CA ILE A 173 -10.60 18.68 -14.98
C ILE A 173 -9.26 18.63 -15.71
N ALA A 174 -8.29 17.89 -15.17
CA ALA A 174 -6.98 17.74 -15.78
C ALA A 174 -7.07 17.19 -17.21
N LYS A 175 -7.91 16.18 -17.42
CA LYS A 175 -8.12 15.55 -18.73
C LYS A 175 -8.85 16.45 -19.71
N ASN A 176 -10.00 17.01 -19.32
CA ASN A 176 -10.90 17.68 -20.25
C ASN A 176 -10.59 19.17 -20.46
N ASN A 177 -9.96 19.84 -19.49
CA ASN A 177 -9.73 21.29 -19.56
C ASN A 177 -8.26 21.65 -19.80
N TYR A 178 -7.32 20.74 -19.51
CA TYR A 178 -5.88 21.00 -19.60
C TYR A 178 -5.12 19.97 -20.46
N ASN A 179 -5.84 19.04 -21.10
CA ASN A 179 -5.28 18.01 -21.98
C ASN A 179 -4.16 17.18 -21.33
N ILE A 180 -4.31 16.81 -20.05
CA ILE A 180 -3.46 15.83 -19.39
C ILE A 180 -4.06 14.45 -19.67
N PRO A 181 -3.50 13.65 -20.60
CA PRO A 181 -4.18 12.46 -21.13
C PRO A 181 -4.35 11.37 -20.08
N VAL A 182 -3.33 11.18 -19.22
CA VAL A 182 -3.34 10.16 -18.18
C VAL A 182 -2.97 10.76 -16.82
N ILE A 183 -3.91 10.61 -15.89
CA ILE A 183 -3.75 10.94 -14.48
C ILE A 183 -4.42 9.87 -13.64
N LEU A 184 -3.62 9.05 -12.99
CA LEU A 184 -4.05 8.04 -12.04
C LEU A 184 -4.15 8.69 -10.66
N HIS A 185 -5.13 8.28 -9.86
CA HIS A 185 -5.24 8.73 -8.48
C HIS A 185 -5.59 7.59 -7.54
N LEU A 186 -5.17 7.74 -6.30
CA LEU A 186 -5.65 6.98 -5.17
C LEU A 186 -5.84 7.94 -4.01
N LEU A 187 -7.10 8.33 -3.76
CA LEU A 187 -7.40 9.37 -2.79
C LEU A 187 -6.50 10.60 -3.03
N ASP A 188 -5.60 10.91 -2.10
CA ASP A 188 -4.71 12.08 -2.14
C ASP A 188 -3.47 11.94 -3.02
N ASP A 189 -3.14 10.74 -3.51
CA ASP A 189 -1.92 10.45 -4.28
C ASP A 189 -2.21 10.35 -5.79
N PHE A 190 -1.69 11.32 -6.57
CA PHE A 190 -1.87 11.43 -8.01
C PHE A 190 -0.58 11.11 -8.75
N LEU A 191 -0.68 10.39 -9.86
CA LEU A 191 0.42 10.08 -10.76
C LEU A 191 0.02 10.41 -12.20
N THR A 192 0.81 11.24 -12.88
CA THR A 192 0.74 11.37 -14.33
C THR A 192 1.89 10.66 -14.99
N VAL A 193 1.61 10.13 -16.17
CA VAL A 193 2.56 9.45 -17.05
C VAL A 193 2.39 10.03 -18.43
N GLN A 194 3.50 10.28 -19.10
CA GLN A 194 3.50 10.83 -20.45
C GLN A 194 4.71 10.31 -21.23
N ALA A 195 4.67 10.46 -22.56
CA ALA A 195 5.77 10.11 -23.43
C ALA A 195 7.03 10.96 -23.15
N SER A 196 8.18 10.45 -23.60
CA SER A 196 9.49 11.08 -23.39
C SER A 196 9.70 12.35 -24.23
N ASP A 197 8.93 12.53 -25.30
CA ASP A 197 8.93 13.70 -26.18
C ASP A 197 8.14 14.90 -25.61
N THR A 198 7.35 14.67 -24.57
CA THR A 198 6.48 15.67 -23.97
C THR A 198 7.17 16.33 -22.78
N SER A 199 7.09 17.66 -22.68
CA SER A 199 7.71 18.40 -21.58
C SER A 199 7.11 17.99 -20.22
N GLY A 200 7.92 17.29 -19.41
CA GLY A 200 7.59 16.91 -18.02
C GLY A 200 7.20 18.10 -17.16
N ASP A 201 8.00 19.16 -17.27
CA ASP A 201 7.83 20.39 -16.50
C ASP A 201 6.51 21.08 -16.81
N ARG A 202 6.08 21.06 -18.08
CA ARG A 202 4.77 21.58 -18.47
C ARG A 202 3.66 20.86 -17.73
N THR A 203 3.67 19.53 -17.69
CA THR A 203 2.61 18.77 -17.02
C THR A 203 2.63 18.99 -15.52
N MET A 204 3.80 19.02 -14.88
CA MET A 204 3.90 19.35 -13.46
C MET A 204 3.38 20.77 -13.16
N ALA A 205 3.70 21.75 -14.03
CA ALA A 205 3.20 23.11 -13.91
C ALA A 205 1.67 23.17 -14.07
N LEU A 206 1.09 22.43 -15.02
CA LEU A 206 -0.36 22.35 -15.21
C LEU A 206 -1.06 21.70 -14.02
N ILE A 207 -0.53 20.59 -13.49
CA ILE A 207 -1.05 19.97 -12.26
C ILE A 207 -1.03 21.00 -11.13
N THR A 208 0.12 21.62 -10.88
CA THR A 208 0.27 22.63 -9.82
C THR A 208 -0.70 23.80 -10.00
N LEU A 209 -0.90 24.26 -11.25
CA LEU A 209 -1.88 25.30 -11.58
C LEU A 209 -3.31 24.87 -11.27
N ILE A 210 -3.72 23.65 -11.63
CA ILE A 210 -5.06 23.12 -11.36
C ILE A 210 -5.32 23.10 -9.85
N PHE A 211 -4.39 22.54 -9.07
CA PHE A 211 -4.50 22.48 -7.61
C PHE A 211 -4.57 23.87 -6.98
N ASN A 212 -3.71 24.80 -7.42
CA ASN A 212 -3.72 26.18 -6.94
C ASN A 212 -5.03 26.92 -7.28
N ARG A 213 -5.55 26.76 -8.50
CA ARG A 213 -6.83 27.38 -8.92
C ARG A 213 -8.02 26.87 -8.13
N LEU A 214 -7.98 25.61 -7.71
CA LEU A 214 -9.03 24.99 -6.89
C LEU A 214 -8.80 25.20 -5.39
N ASN A 215 -7.74 25.93 -5.02
CA ASN A 215 -7.35 26.19 -3.65
C ASN A 215 -7.14 24.89 -2.83
N ILE A 216 -6.58 23.87 -3.47
CA ILE A 216 -6.26 22.58 -2.85
C ILE A 216 -4.74 22.54 -2.62
N PRO A 217 -4.27 22.52 -1.37
CA PRO A 217 -2.86 22.59 -1.06
C PRO A 217 -2.14 21.28 -1.40
N LEU A 218 -0.99 21.39 -2.06
CA LEU A 218 -0.10 20.27 -2.34
C LEU A 218 0.96 20.10 -1.24
N SER A 219 1.30 18.84 -0.96
CA SER A 219 2.41 18.46 -0.09
C SER A 219 3.73 18.67 -0.82
N LYS A 220 4.44 19.76 -0.50
CA LYS A 220 5.73 20.12 -1.11
C LYS A 220 6.77 19.00 -1.07
N LYS A 221 6.78 18.18 -0.02
CA LYS A 221 7.76 17.09 0.16
C LYS A 221 7.45 15.83 -0.65
N LYS A 222 6.19 15.64 -1.05
CA LYS A 222 5.72 14.43 -1.72
C LYS A 222 5.30 14.67 -3.17
N THR A 223 5.14 15.94 -3.55
CA THR A 223 4.98 16.35 -4.94
C THR A 223 6.36 16.34 -5.58
N VAL A 224 6.59 15.41 -6.49
CA VAL A 224 7.92 15.11 -7.07
C VAL A 224 7.78 14.76 -8.55
N GLY A 225 8.82 15.02 -9.33
CA GLY A 225 8.79 14.95 -10.78
C GLY A 225 9.09 16.31 -11.41
N PRO A 226 9.35 16.35 -12.73
CA PRO A 226 9.33 15.20 -13.65
C PRO A 226 10.55 14.28 -13.52
N HIS A 227 10.33 12.97 -13.44
CA HIS A 227 11.40 11.97 -13.34
C HIS A 227 11.08 10.70 -14.13
N THR A 228 12.11 9.97 -14.57
CA THR A 228 11.99 8.60 -15.12
C THR A 228 12.03 7.53 -14.01
N THR A 229 12.29 7.93 -12.77
CA THR A 229 12.28 7.05 -11.59
C THR A 229 11.47 7.69 -10.48
N LEU A 230 10.47 6.98 -9.95
CA LEU A 230 9.56 7.56 -8.95
C LEU A 230 8.95 6.49 -8.02
N GLU A 231 8.88 6.77 -6.72
CA GLU A 231 8.17 5.90 -5.77
C GLU A 231 6.65 6.21 -5.76
N TYR A 232 5.86 5.27 -6.28
CA TYR A 232 4.41 5.32 -6.29
C TYR A 232 3.84 4.17 -5.45
N ARG A 233 2.98 4.51 -4.47
CA ARG A 233 2.37 3.56 -3.52
C ARG A 233 3.34 2.57 -2.86
N GLY A 234 4.57 3.00 -2.64
CA GLY A 234 5.58 2.19 -1.97
C GLY A 234 6.37 1.24 -2.86
N ILE A 235 6.26 1.37 -4.18
CA ILE A 235 7.04 0.66 -5.20
C ILE A 235 7.75 1.71 -6.04
N ILE A 236 9.02 1.49 -6.35
CA ILE A 236 9.81 2.37 -7.21
C ILE A 236 9.58 1.94 -8.65
N LEU A 237 9.10 2.85 -9.49
CA LEU A 237 8.89 2.64 -10.92
C LEU A 237 10.08 3.25 -11.66
N TYR A 238 10.73 2.47 -12.52
CA TYR A 238 11.82 2.88 -13.40
C TYR A 238 11.35 2.78 -14.86
N THR A 239 11.07 3.90 -15.50
CA THR A 239 10.63 3.94 -16.90
C THR A 239 11.80 3.83 -17.88
N ASP A 240 13.02 4.15 -17.45
CA ASP A 240 14.26 3.98 -18.21
C ASP A 240 14.67 2.52 -18.35
N LYS A 241 14.35 1.70 -17.35
CA LYS A 241 14.62 0.25 -17.33
C LYS A 241 13.38 -0.60 -17.54
N MET A 242 12.21 0.02 -17.61
CA MET A 242 10.92 -0.66 -17.70
C MET A 242 10.76 -1.72 -16.60
N GLU A 243 10.95 -1.30 -15.34
CA GLU A 243 10.90 -2.19 -14.18
C GLU A 243 10.25 -1.51 -12.96
N ALA A 244 9.62 -2.32 -12.11
CA ALA A 244 9.19 -1.96 -10.76
C ALA A 244 10.13 -2.62 -9.73
N ARG A 245 10.49 -1.89 -8.68
CA ARG A 245 11.32 -2.41 -7.59
C ARG A 245 10.71 -2.14 -6.22
N LEU A 246 10.97 -3.05 -5.27
CA LEU A 246 10.77 -2.72 -3.87
C LEU A 246 11.88 -1.76 -3.40
N PRO A 247 11.55 -0.70 -2.63
CA PRO A 247 12.57 0.10 -1.97
C PRO A 247 13.49 -0.75 -1.10
N GLN A 248 14.80 -0.49 -1.16
CA GLN A 248 15.83 -1.29 -0.50
C GLN A 248 15.60 -1.45 1.01
N TYR A 249 15.20 -0.36 1.69
CA TYR A 249 14.89 -0.40 3.12
C TYR A 249 13.72 -1.35 3.47
N LYS A 250 12.80 -1.62 2.52
CA LYS A 250 11.75 -2.63 2.72
C LYS A 250 12.31 -4.03 2.52
N VAL A 251 13.17 -4.24 1.54
CA VAL A 251 13.84 -5.54 1.31
C VAL A 251 14.63 -5.95 2.54
N GLU A 252 15.49 -5.07 3.04
CA GLU A 252 16.31 -5.28 4.25
C GLU A 252 15.44 -5.58 5.47
N ARG A 253 14.33 -4.86 5.63
CA ARG A 253 13.37 -5.10 6.71
C ARG A 253 12.77 -6.51 6.63
N ILE A 254 12.36 -6.96 5.45
CA ILE A 254 11.78 -8.29 5.30
C ILE A 254 12.83 -9.36 5.57
N ILE A 255 14.05 -9.18 5.05
CA ILE A 255 15.19 -10.07 5.33
C ILE A 255 15.46 -10.15 6.84
N TYR A 256 15.45 -9.02 7.55
CA TYR A 256 15.62 -8.97 8.99
C TYR A 256 14.52 -9.74 9.72
N PHE A 257 13.25 -9.53 9.35
CA PHE A 257 12.14 -10.30 9.92
C PHE A 257 12.31 -11.79 9.69
N ILE A 258 12.61 -12.23 8.46
CA ILE A 258 12.87 -13.64 8.17
C ILE A 258 14.00 -14.18 9.05
N GLY A 259 15.11 -13.44 9.18
CA GLY A 259 16.25 -13.82 10.01
C GLY A 259 15.87 -14.08 11.48
N SER A 260 14.99 -13.26 12.06
CA SER A 260 14.50 -13.48 13.43
C SER A 260 13.71 -14.78 13.61
N PHE A 261 13.02 -15.26 12.58
CA PHE A 261 12.24 -16.51 12.64
C PHE A 261 13.06 -17.78 12.37
N TYR A 262 14.30 -17.65 11.89
CA TYR A 262 15.17 -18.82 11.74
C TYR A 262 15.68 -19.34 13.08
N VAL A 263 15.83 -18.46 14.06
CA VAL A 263 16.31 -18.79 15.41
C VAL A 263 15.18 -19.38 16.26
N ASP A 264 13.97 -18.81 16.16
CA ASP A 264 12.84 -19.18 17.01
C ASP A 264 11.86 -20.13 16.31
N ILE A 265 11.66 -21.29 16.91
CA ILE A 265 10.68 -22.29 16.44
C ILE A 265 9.24 -21.85 16.74
N LEU A 266 9.06 -21.00 17.75
CA LEU A 266 7.78 -20.60 18.34
C LEU A 266 7.60 -19.09 18.20
N LEU A 267 6.52 -18.64 17.56
CA LEU A 267 6.23 -17.21 17.33
C LEU A 267 4.76 -16.89 17.60
N LYS A 268 4.43 -15.64 17.90
CA LYS A 268 3.02 -15.24 18.08
C LYS A 268 2.31 -15.16 16.74
N LYS A 269 1.01 -15.49 16.69
CA LYS A 269 0.16 -15.33 15.50
C LYS A 269 0.29 -13.93 14.88
N ARG A 270 0.34 -12.89 15.72
CA ARG A 270 0.49 -11.50 15.23
C ARG A 270 1.81 -11.24 14.49
N GLU A 271 2.89 -11.90 14.87
CA GLU A 271 4.20 -11.78 14.22
C GLU A 271 4.18 -12.48 12.86
N LEU A 272 3.55 -13.66 12.80
CA LEU A 272 3.30 -14.38 11.55
C LEU A 272 2.45 -13.56 10.57
N LEU A 273 1.33 -13.00 11.04
CA LEU A 273 0.45 -12.16 10.21
C LEU A 273 1.15 -10.89 9.73
N GLN A 274 2.05 -10.33 10.54
CA GLN A 274 2.87 -9.21 10.11
C GLN A 274 3.79 -9.60 8.95
N LEU A 275 4.47 -10.74 9.07
CA LEU A 275 5.35 -11.24 8.02
C LEU A 275 4.56 -11.54 6.73
N LEU A 276 3.41 -12.18 6.84
CA LEU A 276 2.50 -12.39 5.72
C LEU A 276 2.07 -11.08 5.06
N GLY A 277 1.81 -10.03 5.83
CA GLY A 277 1.54 -8.70 5.30
C GLY A 277 2.71 -8.13 4.48
N HIS A 278 3.94 -8.36 4.93
CA HIS A 278 5.15 -8.00 4.19
C HIS A 278 5.30 -8.79 2.88
N PHE A 279 5.08 -10.11 2.92
CA PHE A 279 5.12 -10.98 1.75
C PHE A 279 4.04 -10.63 0.73
N ASN A 280 2.80 -10.40 1.17
CA ASN A 280 1.72 -9.95 0.29
C ASN A 280 2.04 -8.62 -0.40
N PHE A 281 2.71 -7.70 0.30
CA PHE A 281 3.19 -6.46 -0.33
C PHE A 281 4.31 -6.73 -1.34
N ALA A 282 5.31 -7.52 -0.95
CA ALA A 282 6.46 -7.85 -1.80
C ALA A 282 6.05 -8.63 -3.06
N ALA A 283 5.01 -9.46 -2.96
CA ALA A 283 4.39 -10.23 -4.03
C ALA A 283 3.73 -9.39 -5.14
N ARG A 284 3.67 -8.07 -4.99
CA ARG A 284 3.32 -7.13 -6.06
C ARG A 284 4.45 -6.94 -7.07
N VAL A 285 5.68 -7.24 -6.66
CA VAL A 285 6.89 -7.14 -7.49
C VAL A 285 7.51 -8.53 -7.69
N ILE A 286 7.55 -9.36 -6.65
CA ILE A 286 8.01 -10.75 -6.72
C ILE A 286 6.78 -11.63 -6.99
N ILE A 287 6.28 -11.63 -8.22
CA ILE A 287 5.04 -12.34 -8.59
C ILE A 287 5.08 -13.84 -8.17
N PRO A 288 6.18 -14.59 -8.40
CA PRO A 288 6.24 -15.98 -7.96
C PRO A 288 6.18 -16.17 -6.43
N GLY A 289 6.50 -15.15 -5.64
CA GLY A 289 6.45 -15.22 -4.18
C GLY A 289 5.05 -15.55 -3.63
N ARG A 290 3.99 -15.26 -4.38
CA ARG A 290 2.59 -15.53 -3.99
C ARG A 290 2.29 -17.00 -3.68
N THR A 291 3.03 -17.94 -4.24
CA THR A 291 2.81 -19.36 -3.98
C THR A 291 3.37 -19.79 -2.62
N PHE A 292 4.42 -19.10 -2.14
CA PHE A 292 5.16 -19.40 -0.90
C PHE A 292 4.60 -18.67 0.32
N VAL A 293 3.28 -18.47 0.39
CA VAL A 293 2.60 -17.95 1.59
C VAL A 293 1.53 -18.92 2.10
N THR A 294 1.21 -19.97 1.35
CA THR A 294 0.09 -20.88 1.63
C THR A 294 0.27 -21.58 2.98
N TYR A 295 1.45 -22.17 3.24
CA TYR A 295 1.69 -22.87 4.50
C TYR A 295 1.69 -21.91 5.69
N LEU A 296 2.22 -20.70 5.51
CA LEU A 296 2.22 -19.65 6.52
C LEU A 296 0.80 -19.15 6.83
N ILE A 297 -0.06 -18.98 5.81
CA ILE A 297 -1.48 -18.63 6.00
C ILE A 297 -2.20 -19.74 6.78
N ASN A 298 -2.04 -21.00 6.36
CA ASN A 298 -2.63 -22.15 7.03
C ASN A 298 -2.15 -22.29 8.48
N LEU A 299 -0.90 -21.96 8.77
CA LEU A 299 -0.38 -21.92 10.14
C LEU A 299 -1.08 -20.83 10.96
N SER A 300 -1.34 -19.66 10.37
CA SER A 300 -1.97 -18.54 11.05
C SER A 300 -3.44 -18.80 11.45
N THR A 301 -4.11 -19.76 10.81
CA THR A 301 -5.50 -20.13 11.13
C THR A 301 -5.60 -21.17 12.25
N LYS A 302 -4.50 -21.82 12.65
CA LYS A 302 -4.51 -22.87 13.70
C LYS A 302 -4.85 -22.35 15.11
N VAL A 303 -4.71 -21.06 15.35
CA VAL A 303 -4.99 -20.43 16.64
C VAL A 303 -5.90 -19.22 16.46
N ASN A 304 -6.81 -19.01 17.41
CA ASN A 304 -7.83 -17.96 17.30
C ASN A 304 -7.31 -16.58 17.74
N ASN A 305 -6.49 -16.52 18.81
CA ASN A 305 -6.02 -15.27 19.41
C ASN A 305 -4.70 -14.79 18.79
N LEU A 306 -4.56 -13.47 18.61
CA LEU A 306 -3.35 -12.82 18.05
C LEU A 306 -2.09 -12.99 18.91
N ASN A 307 -2.25 -13.18 20.23
CA ASN A 307 -1.15 -13.32 21.17
C ASN A 307 -0.77 -14.78 21.44
N TYR A 308 -1.50 -15.74 20.87
CA TYR A 308 -1.15 -17.16 20.99
C TYR A 308 0.04 -17.50 20.10
N TYR A 309 0.79 -18.49 20.54
CA TYR A 309 1.97 -18.97 19.84
C TYR A 309 1.62 -20.05 18.82
N VAL A 310 2.39 -20.08 17.73
CA VAL A 310 2.38 -21.09 16.68
C VAL A 310 3.79 -21.57 16.43
N THR A 311 3.91 -22.83 16.03
CA THR A 311 5.20 -23.47 15.74
C THR A 311 5.40 -23.60 14.23
N LEU A 312 6.55 -23.15 13.72
CA LEU A 312 6.88 -23.30 12.29
C LEU A 312 7.09 -24.76 11.92
N SER A 313 6.32 -25.25 10.95
CA SER A 313 6.54 -26.56 10.31
C SER A 313 7.74 -26.52 9.35
N ALA A 314 8.18 -27.68 8.87
CA ALA A 314 9.25 -27.77 7.87
C ALA A 314 8.87 -27.00 6.58
N GLU A 315 7.64 -27.17 6.11
CA GLU A 315 7.13 -26.50 4.90
C GLU A 315 7.09 -24.97 5.08
N CYS A 316 6.73 -24.49 6.29
CA CYS A 316 6.79 -23.06 6.59
C CYS A 316 8.23 -22.53 6.53
N ARG A 317 9.22 -23.29 7.02
CA ARG A 317 10.63 -22.89 6.98
C ARG A 317 11.17 -22.86 5.55
N ASP A 318 10.74 -23.79 4.73
CA ASP A 318 11.10 -23.82 3.32
C ASP A 318 10.45 -22.65 2.55
N ASP A 319 9.20 -22.28 2.84
CA ASP A 319 8.57 -21.05 2.31
C ASP A 319 9.39 -19.80 2.70
N LEU A 320 9.80 -19.68 3.97
CA LEU A 320 10.66 -18.58 4.43
C LEU A 320 12.01 -18.55 3.71
N LYS A 321 12.59 -19.73 3.44
CA LYS A 321 13.84 -19.88 2.69
C LYS A 321 13.68 -19.39 1.25
N MET A 322 12.58 -19.74 0.60
CA MET A 322 12.27 -19.28 -0.75
C MET A 322 12.10 -17.76 -0.80
N TRP A 323 11.39 -17.17 0.17
CA TRP A 323 11.31 -15.72 0.30
C TRP A 323 12.67 -15.07 0.51
N TYR A 324 13.53 -15.63 1.36
CA TYR A 324 14.89 -15.12 1.55
C TYR A 324 15.69 -15.14 0.24
N ILE A 325 15.61 -16.25 -0.51
CA ILE A 325 16.25 -16.41 -1.82
C ILE A 325 15.74 -15.35 -2.79
N PHE A 326 14.42 -15.16 -2.91
CA PHE A 326 13.86 -14.11 -3.78
C PHE A 326 14.35 -12.72 -3.39
N LEU A 327 14.34 -12.38 -2.10
CA LEU A 327 14.76 -11.05 -1.64
C LEU A 327 16.24 -10.78 -1.92
N LYS A 328 17.11 -11.80 -1.85
CA LYS A 328 18.56 -11.67 -2.05
C LYS A 328 19.00 -11.80 -3.50
N GLN A 329 18.40 -12.71 -4.27
CA GLN A 329 18.90 -13.10 -5.59
C GLN A 329 18.05 -12.51 -6.73
N TRP A 330 16.73 -12.36 -6.54
CA TRP A 330 15.84 -11.72 -7.52
C TRP A 330 15.97 -10.18 -7.52
N ASN A 331 16.68 -9.62 -6.54
CA ASN A 331 16.83 -8.17 -6.30
C ASN A 331 15.50 -7.40 -6.23
N CYS A 332 14.38 -8.11 -6.01
CA CYS A 332 13.03 -7.55 -5.91
C CYS A 332 12.64 -6.66 -7.12
N VAL A 333 12.95 -7.12 -8.34
CA VAL A 333 12.62 -6.44 -9.59
C VAL A 333 11.48 -7.16 -10.31
N SER A 334 10.50 -6.42 -10.82
CA SER A 334 9.53 -6.90 -11.81
C SER A 334 9.73 -6.12 -13.09
N PHE A 335 10.03 -6.79 -14.20
CA PHE A 335 10.08 -6.14 -15.50
C PHE A 335 8.66 -5.86 -16.01
N PHE A 336 8.53 -4.81 -16.82
CA PHE A 336 7.29 -4.49 -17.54
C PHE A 336 7.31 -5.29 -18.84
N TYR A 337 6.91 -6.55 -18.74
CA TYR A 337 6.92 -7.48 -19.86
C TYR A 337 6.04 -6.98 -21.00
N ASP A 338 6.47 -7.22 -22.24
CA ASP A 338 5.63 -6.97 -23.41
C ASP A 338 4.35 -7.82 -23.38
N THR A 339 3.26 -7.26 -23.88
CA THR A 339 1.95 -7.95 -23.99
C THR A 339 1.78 -8.65 -25.34
N PHE A 340 2.83 -8.76 -26.15
CA PHE A 340 2.74 -9.43 -27.44
C PHE A 340 2.57 -10.93 -27.25
N THR A 341 1.48 -11.48 -27.79
CA THR A 341 1.26 -12.93 -27.83
C THR A 341 2.24 -13.55 -28.82
N THR A 342 3.13 -14.40 -28.33
CA THR A 342 3.94 -15.27 -29.19
C THR A 342 3.18 -16.57 -29.41
N SER A 343 3.13 -17.07 -30.65
CA SER A 343 2.53 -18.38 -30.93
C SER A 343 3.26 -19.46 -30.15
N ALA A 344 2.53 -20.43 -29.59
CA ALA A 344 3.15 -21.55 -28.90
C ALA A 344 4.11 -22.35 -29.81
N ALA A 345 3.89 -22.34 -31.12
CA ALA A 345 4.77 -22.97 -32.11
C ALA A 345 6.12 -22.24 -32.27
N ASP A 346 6.18 -20.95 -31.92
CA ASP A 346 7.40 -20.13 -32.01
C ASP A 346 8.17 -20.05 -30.67
N PHE A 347 7.69 -20.81 -29.68
CA PHE A 347 8.19 -20.82 -28.31
C PHE A 347 8.79 -22.19 -27.95
N GLU A 348 10.12 -22.24 -27.90
CA GLU A 348 10.87 -23.46 -27.53
C GLU A 348 11.31 -23.36 -26.08
N LEU A 349 10.80 -24.26 -25.22
CA LEU A 349 11.22 -24.41 -23.82
C LEU A 349 11.66 -25.85 -23.58
N TYR A 350 12.93 -26.00 -23.24
CA TYR A 350 13.52 -27.26 -22.82
C TYR A 350 13.65 -27.24 -21.30
N THR A 351 13.20 -28.29 -20.62
CA THR A 351 13.36 -28.41 -19.17
C THR A 351 13.95 -29.77 -18.83
N ASP A 352 14.82 -29.81 -17.83
CA ASP A 352 15.38 -31.05 -17.28
C ASP A 352 15.38 -30.99 -15.76
N ALA A 353 15.11 -32.11 -15.10
CA ALA A 353 15.01 -32.20 -13.65
C ALA A 353 15.82 -33.38 -13.10
N ALA A 354 16.89 -33.07 -12.38
CA ALA A 354 17.68 -34.04 -11.64
C ALA A 354 17.04 -34.31 -10.27
N SER A 355 16.69 -35.56 -10.02
CA SER A 355 15.92 -36.01 -8.84
C SER A 355 16.54 -35.68 -7.47
N ALA A 356 17.83 -35.34 -7.40
CA ALA A 356 18.56 -35.04 -6.17
C ALA A 356 19.24 -33.65 -6.13
N LEU A 357 19.43 -32.97 -7.27
CA LEU A 357 20.27 -31.75 -7.37
C LEU A 357 19.46 -30.49 -7.66
N GLY A 358 18.32 -30.62 -8.35
CA GLY A 358 17.54 -29.48 -8.80
C GLY A 358 17.04 -29.71 -10.22
N PHE A 359 16.73 -28.63 -10.92
CA PHE A 359 16.27 -28.69 -12.29
C PHE A 359 16.68 -27.43 -13.03
N GLY A 360 16.67 -27.48 -14.35
CA GLY A 360 16.96 -26.35 -15.21
C GLY A 360 16.00 -26.29 -16.36
N GLY A 361 16.00 -25.15 -17.03
CA GLY A 361 15.34 -25.02 -18.32
C GLY A 361 16.05 -23.99 -19.16
N THR A 362 15.89 -24.11 -20.47
CA THR A 362 16.41 -23.14 -21.43
C THR A 362 15.34 -22.84 -22.46
N SER A 363 15.24 -21.56 -22.81
CA SER A 363 14.48 -21.11 -23.97
C SER A 363 15.39 -20.22 -24.80
N ARG A 364 15.63 -20.63 -26.05
CA ARG A 364 16.62 -20.01 -26.95
C ARG A 364 17.98 -19.88 -26.25
N ASP A 365 18.47 -18.65 -26.07
CA ASP A 365 19.79 -18.32 -25.48
C ASP A 365 19.79 -18.09 -23.97
N ILE A 366 18.64 -18.25 -23.30
CA ILE A 366 18.49 -17.96 -21.87
C ILE A 366 18.22 -19.28 -21.13
N GLY A 367 19.23 -19.73 -20.40
CA GLY A 367 19.14 -20.84 -19.46
C GLY A 367 18.90 -20.37 -18.03
N PHE A 368 18.16 -21.15 -17.25
CA PHE A 368 18.10 -21.05 -15.80
C PHE A 368 18.36 -22.41 -15.15
N VAL A 369 18.98 -22.39 -13.98
CA VAL A 369 19.19 -23.56 -13.13
C VAL A 369 18.70 -23.21 -11.74
N VAL A 370 17.80 -24.02 -11.19
CA VAL A 370 17.33 -23.91 -9.82
C VAL A 370 17.74 -25.15 -9.03
N LEU A 371 18.58 -24.94 -8.03
CA LEU A 371 18.96 -25.97 -7.07
C LEU A 371 17.89 -26.04 -5.97
N GLY A 372 17.22 -27.19 -5.80
CA GLY A 372 16.07 -27.29 -4.88
C GLY A 372 15.63 -28.72 -4.53
N HIS A 373 15.12 -28.87 -3.31
CA HIS A 373 14.66 -30.14 -2.72
C HIS A 373 13.29 -30.58 -3.29
N LYS A 374 13.02 -31.90 -3.29
CA LYS A 374 11.89 -32.58 -3.95
C LYS A 374 10.49 -32.00 -3.68
N SER A 375 10.29 -31.27 -2.58
CA SER A 375 9.00 -30.78 -2.09
C SER A 375 8.34 -29.71 -2.98
N TYR A 376 9.09 -29.09 -3.92
CA TYR A 376 8.61 -27.93 -4.69
C TYR A 376 8.44 -28.17 -6.19
N LYS A 377 8.56 -29.41 -6.69
CA LYS A 377 8.54 -29.72 -8.13
C LYS A 377 7.42 -29.02 -8.92
N ILE A 378 6.19 -28.97 -8.41
CA ILE A 378 5.05 -28.29 -9.07
C ILE A 378 5.14 -26.77 -9.04
N TYR A 379 5.51 -26.17 -7.90
CA TYR A 379 5.60 -24.73 -7.72
C TYR A 379 6.72 -24.09 -8.53
N LEU A 380 7.71 -24.91 -8.82
CA LEU A 380 8.95 -24.50 -9.41
C LEU A 380 8.90 -24.75 -10.94
N ILE A 381 8.06 -25.70 -11.42
CA ILE A 381 7.50 -25.71 -12.79
C ILE A 381 6.63 -24.48 -13.05
N LEU A 382 5.86 -23.98 -12.09
CA LEU A 382 5.14 -22.70 -12.23
C LEU A 382 6.10 -21.50 -12.32
N ILE A 383 7.23 -21.53 -11.62
CA ILE A 383 8.31 -20.54 -11.81
C ILE A 383 8.94 -20.68 -13.20
N CYS A 384 9.14 -21.91 -13.70
CA CYS A 384 9.63 -22.16 -15.06
C CYS A 384 8.64 -21.72 -16.13
N LEU A 385 7.35 -22.00 -15.97
CA LEU A 385 6.26 -21.59 -16.87
C LEU A 385 6.05 -20.08 -16.80
N TRP A 386 6.17 -19.48 -15.63
CA TRP A 386 6.15 -18.03 -15.49
C TRP A 386 7.40 -17.41 -16.13
N LEU A 387 8.59 -17.96 -15.91
CA LEU A 387 9.79 -17.56 -16.61
C LEU A 387 9.66 -17.80 -18.12
N SER A 388 9.01 -18.86 -18.59
CA SER A 388 8.92 -19.20 -20.01
C SER A 388 7.84 -18.39 -20.73
N GLU A 389 6.61 -18.34 -20.22
CA GLU A 389 5.53 -17.50 -20.77
C GLU A 389 5.86 -15.99 -20.63
N ASN A 390 6.78 -15.60 -19.74
CA ASN A 390 7.14 -14.20 -19.47
C ASN A 390 8.65 -13.87 -19.69
N CYS A 391 9.41 -14.60 -20.51
CA CYS A 391 10.79 -14.21 -20.89
C CYS A 391 10.95 -13.93 -22.38
N ILE A 392 10.93 -12.64 -22.72
CA ILE A 392 11.88 -12.07 -23.67
C ILE A 392 12.67 -11.01 -22.90
N GLN A 393 14.01 -11.14 -22.93
CA GLN A 393 15.05 -10.29 -22.32
C GLN A 393 15.31 -10.42 -20.81
N LEU A 394 15.97 -11.52 -20.44
CA LEU A 394 16.96 -11.50 -19.36
C LEU A 394 18.36 -11.68 -19.97
N GLN A 395 19.10 -10.59 -20.17
CA GLN A 395 20.55 -10.67 -20.40
C GLN A 395 21.24 -11.08 -19.08
N TRP A 396 21.45 -12.38 -18.88
CA TRP A 396 22.28 -12.93 -17.79
C TRP A 396 23.76 -13.01 -18.17
N ARG A 397 24.38 -11.87 -18.50
CA ARG A 397 25.85 -11.78 -18.56
C ARG A 397 26.35 -10.82 -17.48
N GLN A 398 26.53 -11.31 -16.25
CA GLN A 398 27.67 -10.92 -15.39
C GLN A 398 27.75 -11.50 -13.96
N TYR A 399 26.79 -12.29 -13.45
CA TYR A 399 26.75 -12.52 -11.99
C TYR A 399 27.14 -13.90 -11.44
N PHE A 400 27.58 -14.84 -12.27
CA PHE A 400 28.22 -16.06 -11.76
C PHE A 400 29.48 -16.37 -12.57
N GLY A 401 30.63 -15.97 -12.01
CA GLY A 401 31.92 -16.51 -12.40
C GLY A 401 31.97 -17.99 -12.02
N ALA A 402 31.49 -18.85 -12.92
CA ALA A 402 31.74 -20.27 -12.89
C ALA A 402 32.16 -20.66 -14.31
N ASN A 403 33.47 -20.82 -14.50
CA ASN A 403 34.04 -21.50 -15.66
C ASN A 403 33.46 -22.92 -15.70
N ILE A 404 32.48 -23.16 -16.55
CA ILE A 404 32.11 -24.51 -16.95
C ILE A 404 32.95 -24.83 -18.18
N GLY A 405 33.98 -25.64 -17.97
CA GLY A 405 34.84 -26.14 -19.04
C GLY A 405 34.00 -26.84 -20.12
N ARG A 406 34.36 -26.58 -21.38
CA ARG A 406 33.90 -27.40 -22.50
C ARG A 406 34.44 -28.81 -22.31
N GLY A 407 33.58 -29.74 -21.95
CA GLY A 407 33.83 -31.17 -22.15
C GLY A 407 33.59 -31.49 -23.62
N ASN A 408 34.65 -31.91 -24.31
CA ASN A 408 34.57 -32.61 -25.58
C ASN A 408 33.86 -33.96 -25.36
N GLU A 409 32.84 -34.25 -26.15
CA GLU A 409 32.78 -35.35 -27.14
C GLU A 409 31.42 -35.33 -27.85
#